data_AF-A0A8H5JMZ7-F1
#
_entry.id   AF-A0A8H5JMZ7-F1
#
_cell.length_a   1.000
_cell.length_b   1.000
_cell.length_c   1.000
_cell.angle_alpha   90.00
_cell.angle_beta   90.00
_cell.angle_gamma   90.00
#
_symmetry.space_group_name_H-M   'P 1'
#
loop_
_entity.id
_entity.type
_entity.pdbx_description
1 polymer ?
#
loop_
_entity_poly.entity_id
_entity_poly.type
_entity_poly.pdbx_seq_one_letter_code
_entity_poly.pdbx_strand_id
1 'polypeptide(L)'
;MPSDLDTLLDMGFDKERAEIAVKKTGGLQGALQWLEDNQDKPIDEIKAAAAAKEEEEEEEEEEDTEAKIVELETGTAKSLICNDCGKRFKNHDLATYHATKTEHTDFSESTEEIAPLTEDEKKVKLEQLRERLAAKRALQSVKDKEDHKRNEQIRQKSTKESQEAKEELARKQAVKEAAQKRQEKLEDQEAKRRIKAKIEADKAERRRKAEEAKAAREGRAPQVEAATPGGAAAVAAASKPKSNHNEARLRLQTDGGNITKTLPAETTLFELAQQLQSETGNAVSSFTTTFPRKTFEGDIDFSKTLKEAGLVPSSVLIVK
;
A
#
# COMPACT_ATOMS: atom_id res chain seq x y z
N MET A 1 -6.82 5.90 -25.25
CA MET A 1 -7.26 7.08 -24.49
C MET A 1 -7.23 6.66 -23.02
N PRO A 2 -6.55 7.41 -22.14
CA PRO A 2 -6.67 7.16 -20.70
C PRO A 2 -8.15 7.27 -20.31
N SER A 3 -8.61 6.42 -19.40
CA SER A 3 -9.98 6.54 -18.90
C SER A 3 -10.10 7.80 -18.04
N ASP A 4 -11.30 8.37 -17.94
CA ASP A 4 -11.54 9.54 -17.09
C ASP A 4 -11.17 9.23 -15.63
N LEU A 5 -11.36 7.98 -15.19
CA LEU A 5 -10.95 7.49 -13.89
C LEU A 5 -9.42 7.48 -13.72
N ASP A 6 -8.67 6.97 -14.70
CA ASP A 6 -7.19 6.97 -14.65
C ASP A 6 -6.66 8.40 -14.59
N THR A 7 -7.30 9.32 -15.32
CA THR A 7 -6.93 10.74 -15.31
C THR A 7 -7.15 11.37 -13.94
N LEU A 8 -8.24 11.05 -13.25
CA LEU A 8 -8.51 11.52 -11.89
C LEU A 8 -7.54 10.90 -10.86
N LEU A 9 -7.15 9.65 -11.04
CA LEU A 9 -6.13 9.00 -10.21
C LEU A 9 -4.75 9.65 -10.39
N ASP A 10 -4.37 9.96 -11.63
CA ASP A 10 -3.12 10.68 -11.95
C ASP A 10 -3.11 12.11 -11.39
N MET A 11 -4.29 12.75 -11.27
CA MET A 11 -4.47 14.04 -10.59
C MET A 11 -4.40 13.94 -9.06
N GLY A 12 -4.35 12.73 -8.50
CA GLY A 12 -4.21 12.49 -7.06
C GLY A 12 -5.52 12.42 -6.29
N PHE A 13 -6.67 12.23 -6.96
CA PHE A 13 -7.93 12.01 -6.28
C PHE A 13 -8.04 10.60 -5.70
N ASP A 14 -8.77 10.47 -4.58
CA ASP A 14 -9.05 9.17 -3.98
C ASP A 14 -9.84 8.28 -4.94
N LYS A 15 -9.42 7.01 -5.05
CA LYS A 15 -9.97 6.06 -6.02
C LYS A 15 -11.48 5.88 -5.87
N GLU A 16 -11.97 5.79 -4.64
CA GLU A 16 -13.39 5.53 -4.39
C GLU A 16 -14.25 6.75 -4.74
N ARG A 17 -13.74 7.96 -4.46
CA ARG A 17 -14.41 9.21 -4.86
C ARG A 17 -14.42 9.39 -6.37
N ALA A 18 -13.30 9.11 -7.03
CA ALA A 18 -13.19 9.21 -8.48
C ALA A 18 -14.15 8.25 -9.19
N GLU A 19 -14.29 7.01 -8.70
CA GLU A 19 -15.26 6.05 -9.21
C GLU A 19 -16.71 6.54 -9.11
N ILE A 20 -17.09 7.12 -7.97
CA ILE A 20 -18.44 7.66 -7.77
C ILE A 20 -18.67 8.88 -8.66
N ALA A 21 -17.68 9.77 -8.77
CA ALA A 21 -17.76 10.98 -9.59
C ALA A 21 -17.97 10.67 -11.07
N VAL A 22 -17.19 9.71 -11.60
CA VAL A 22 -17.30 9.27 -13.00
C VAL A 22 -18.63 8.58 -13.26
N LYS A 23 -19.12 7.76 -12.32
CA LYS A 23 -20.44 7.11 -12.44
C LYS A 23 -21.59 8.11 -12.46
N LYS A 24 -21.55 9.14 -11.61
CA LYS A 24 -22.64 10.13 -11.51
C LYS A 24 -22.68 11.12 -12.67
N THR A 25 -21.54 11.47 -13.22
CA THR A 25 -21.45 12.59 -14.18
C THR A 25 -21.13 12.16 -15.61
N GLY A 26 -20.64 10.93 -15.81
CA GLY A 26 -20.40 10.34 -17.14
C GLY A 26 -19.30 11.01 -17.96
N GLY A 27 -18.50 11.91 -17.36
CA GLY A 27 -17.39 12.58 -18.05
C GLY A 27 -16.43 13.31 -17.10
N LEU A 28 -15.16 13.43 -17.51
CA LEU A 28 -14.07 14.00 -16.70
C LEU A 28 -14.40 15.38 -16.08
N GLN A 29 -14.92 16.31 -16.88
CA GLN A 29 -15.17 17.67 -16.40
C GLN A 29 -16.34 17.75 -15.40
N GLY A 30 -17.35 16.90 -15.58
CA GLY A 30 -18.42 16.74 -14.59
C GLY A 30 -17.91 16.08 -13.32
N ALA A 31 -17.03 15.09 -13.45
CA ALA A 31 -16.45 14.37 -12.31
C ALA A 31 -15.58 15.31 -11.46
N LEU A 32 -14.81 16.20 -12.08
CA LEU A 32 -14.03 17.22 -11.38
C LEU A 32 -14.91 18.20 -10.59
N GLN A 33 -15.96 18.75 -11.20
CA GLN A 33 -16.90 19.63 -10.52
C GLN A 33 -17.58 18.91 -9.35
N TRP A 34 -17.98 17.66 -9.56
CA TRP A 34 -18.62 16.86 -8.51
C TRP A 34 -17.67 16.55 -7.35
N LEU A 35 -16.39 16.29 -7.65
CA LEU A 35 -15.36 16.06 -6.62
C LEU A 35 -15.08 17.33 -5.81
N GLU A 36 -15.10 18.50 -6.44
CA GLU A 36 -14.98 19.80 -5.79
C GLU A 36 -16.17 20.06 -4.86
N ASP A 37 -17.40 19.86 -5.36
CA ASP A 37 -18.63 20.10 -4.60
C ASP A 37 -18.83 19.11 -3.42
N ASN A 38 -18.15 17.96 -3.44
CA ASN A 38 -18.25 16.93 -2.41
C ASN A 38 -16.93 16.71 -1.65
N GLN A 39 -15.96 17.62 -1.78
CA GLN A 39 -14.64 17.51 -1.14
C GLN A 39 -14.75 17.43 0.39
N ASP A 40 -15.67 18.19 0.98
CA ASP A 40 -15.84 18.30 2.44
C ASP A 40 -16.68 17.18 3.07
N LYS A 41 -17.37 16.37 2.27
CA LYS A 41 -18.22 15.29 2.79
C LYS A 41 -17.40 14.02 2.99
N PRO A 42 -17.56 13.29 4.11
CA PRO A 42 -16.90 12.01 4.29
C PRO A 42 -17.41 10.98 3.27
N ILE A 43 -16.52 10.09 2.83
CA ILE A 43 -16.81 9.06 1.82
C ILE A 43 -18.01 8.19 2.19
N ASP A 44 -18.19 7.93 3.49
CA ASP A 44 -19.27 7.10 4.01
C ASP A 44 -20.65 7.77 3.84
N GLU A 45 -20.73 9.09 4.03
CA GLU A 45 -21.96 9.86 3.77
C GLU A 45 -22.28 9.94 2.28
N ILE A 46 -21.25 10.07 1.43
CA ILE A 46 -21.42 10.09 -0.02
C ILE A 46 -21.94 8.74 -0.53
N LYS A 47 -21.40 7.62 0.01
CA LYS A 47 -21.86 6.26 -0.31
C LYS A 47 -23.27 6.02 0.21
N ALA A 48 -23.57 6.43 1.45
CA ALA A 48 -24.92 6.33 2.00
C ALA A 48 -25.93 7.15 1.20
N ALA A 49 -25.58 8.37 0.77
CA ALA A 49 -26.45 9.20 -0.06
C ALA A 49 -26.57 8.70 -1.52
N ALA A 50 -25.59 7.96 -2.03
CA ALA A 50 -25.70 7.30 -3.33
C ALA A 50 -26.61 6.06 -3.25
N ALA A 51 -26.45 5.24 -2.20
CA ALA A 51 -27.32 4.09 -1.95
C ALA A 51 -28.77 4.53 -1.69
N ALA A 52 -28.98 5.57 -0.89
CA ALA A 52 -30.31 6.13 -0.64
C ALA A 52 -30.96 6.69 -1.91
N LYS A 53 -30.17 7.27 -2.83
CA LYS A 53 -30.69 7.74 -4.13
C LYS A 53 -31.01 6.60 -5.10
N GLU A 54 -30.23 5.53 -5.09
CA GLU A 54 -30.56 4.33 -5.88
C GLU A 54 -31.81 3.64 -5.33
N GLU A 55 -31.99 3.60 -4.01
CA GLU A 55 -33.22 3.13 -3.36
C GLU A 55 -34.42 4.04 -3.66
N GLU A 56 -34.27 5.38 -3.59
CA GLU A 56 -35.32 6.34 -3.97
C GLU A 56 -35.67 6.25 -5.46
N GLU A 57 -34.70 6.11 -6.37
CA GLU A 57 -34.98 5.95 -7.81
C GLU A 57 -35.66 4.60 -8.12
N GLU A 58 -35.32 3.53 -7.41
CA GLU A 58 -36.00 2.24 -7.56
C GLU A 58 -37.43 2.26 -7.00
N GLU A 59 -37.67 2.98 -5.90
CA GLU A 59 -39.00 3.22 -5.32
C GLU A 59 -39.85 4.15 -6.20
N GLU A 60 -39.28 5.24 -6.71
CA GLU A 60 -39.94 6.15 -7.65
C GLU A 60 -40.34 5.40 -8.93
N GLU A 61 -39.49 4.53 -9.49
CA GLU A 61 -39.86 3.70 -10.65
C GLU A 61 -41.01 2.72 -10.35
N GLU A 62 -41.06 2.13 -9.15
CA GLU A 62 -42.17 1.27 -8.74
C GLU A 62 -43.46 2.08 -8.57
N GLU A 63 -43.42 3.23 -7.91
CA GLU A 63 -44.56 4.15 -7.78
C GLU A 63 -45.04 4.65 -9.15
N ASP A 64 -44.13 4.95 -10.07
CA ASP A 64 -44.44 5.37 -11.44
C ASP A 64 -45.17 4.28 -12.23
N THR A 65 -44.76 3.02 -12.03
CA THR A 65 -45.44 1.87 -12.65
C THR A 65 -46.79 1.57 -12.02
N GLU A 66 -46.93 1.76 -10.70
CA GLU A 66 -48.21 1.65 -10.00
C GLU A 66 -49.16 2.79 -10.42
N ALA A 67 -48.67 4.02 -10.58
CA ALA A 67 -49.43 5.15 -11.12
C ALA A 67 -49.90 4.90 -12.56
N LYS A 68 -49.03 4.35 -13.43
CA LYS A 68 -49.40 3.95 -14.80
C LYS A 68 -50.46 2.85 -14.83
N ILE A 69 -50.46 1.93 -13.85
CA ILE A 69 -51.51 0.91 -13.67
C ILE A 69 -52.84 1.56 -13.27
N VAL A 70 -52.83 2.50 -12.32
CA VAL A 70 -54.03 3.24 -11.87
C VAL A 70 -54.62 4.12 -12.99
N GLU A 71 -53.77 4.74 -13.80
CA GLU A 71 -54.21 5.55 -14.96
C GLU A 71 -54.84 4.69 -16.07
N LEU A 72 -54.31 3.48 -16.29
CA LEU A 72 -54.88 2.49 -17.22
C LEU A 72 -56.25 1.96 -16.76
N GLU A 73 -56.48 1.88 -15.44
CA GLU A 73 -57.74 1.43 -14.83
C GLU A 73 -58.81 2.53 -14.75
N THR A 74 -58.43 3.80 -14.59
CA THR A 74 -59.38 4.91 -14.35
C THR A 74 -59.94 5.58 -15.61
N GLY A 75 -59.35 5.35 -16.78
CA GLY A 75 -60.00 5.60 -18.08
C GLY A 75 -60.59 6.99 -18.27
N THR A 76 -59.79 8.05 -18.15
CA THR A 76 -60.25 9.42 -18.46
C THR A 76 -59.85 9.83 -19.87
N ALA A 77 -60.81 9.87 -20.80
CA ALA A 77 -60.57 10.30 -22.17
C ALA A 77 -61.07 11.74 -22.40
N LYS A 78 -60.15 12.65 -22.75
CA LYS A 78 -60.43 13.84 -23.57
C LYS A 78 -59.49 13.78 -24.77
N SER A 79 -59.97 13.24 -25.89
CA SER A 79 -59.18 13.15 -27.12
C SER A 79 -58.99 14.53 -27.77
N LEU A 80 -57.77 14.82 -28.20
CA LEU A 80 -57.40 16.04 -28.94
C LEU A 80 -57.10 15.69 -30.40
N ILE A 81 -57.59 16.47 -31.35
CA ILE A 81 -57.27 16.34 -32.78
C ILE A 81 -56.40 17.52 -33.21
N CYS A 82 -55.30 17.27 -33.91
CA CYS A 82 -54.57 18.32 -34.60
C CYS A 82 -55.30 18.70 -35.90
N ASN A 83 -55.70 19.95 -36.05
CA ASN A 83 -56.41 20.44 -37.24
C ASN A 83 -55.49 20.56 -38.47
N ASP A 84 -54.18 20.69 -38.27
CA ASP A 84 -53.20 20.85 -39.35
C ASP A 84 -52.90 19.53 -40.08
N CYS A 85 -52.99 18.39 -39.37
CA CYS A 85 -52.65 17.09 -39.93
C CYS A 85 -53.71 15.99 -39.72
N GLY A 86 -54.82 16.31 -39.04
CA GLY A 86 -55.92 15.39 -38.77
C GLY A 86 -55.59 14.22 -37.83
N LYS A 87 -54.40 14.22 -37.20
CA LYS A 87 -54.01 13.16 -36.26
C LYS A 87 -54.73 13.33 -34.93
N ARG A 88 -55.24 12.23 -34.40
CA ARG A 88 -55.98 12.17 -33.13
C ARG A 88 -55.08 11.64 -32.02
N PHE A 89 -55.13 12.29 -30.86
CA PHE A 89 -54.32 12.00 -29.68
C PHE A 89 -55.21 11.59 -28.52
N LYS A 90 -54.75 10.59 -27.78
CA LYS A 90 -55.48 9.99 -26.67
C LYS A 90 -55.41 10.84 -25.39
N ASN A 91 -54.24 11.43 -25.12
CA ASN A 91 -53.95 12.23 -23.94
C ASN A 91 -53.26 13.54 -24.33
N HIS A 92 -53.29 14.54 -23.45
CA HIS A 92 -52.64 15.84 -23.63
C HIS A 92 -51.13 15.70 -23.88
N ASP A 93 -50.44 14.78 -23.20
CA ASP A 93 -49.00 14.57 -23.33
C ASP A 93 -48.56 14.04 -24.71
N LEU A 94 -49.43 13.27 -25.37
CA LEU A 94 -49.20 12.83 -26.74
C LEU A 94 -49.43 13.97 -27.74
N ALA A 95 -50.34 14.91 -27.43
CA ALA A 95 -50.57 16.10 -28.23
C ALA A 95 -49.41 17.10 -28.10
N THR A 96 -48.85 17.29 -26.89
CA THR A 96 -47.65 18.13 -26.68
C THR A 96 -46.42 17.52 -27.36
N TYR A 97 -46.23 16.20 -27.28
CA TYR A 97 -45.16 15.53 -28.03
C TYR A 97 -45.33 15.71 -29.55
N HIS A 98 -46.56 15.66 -30.06
CA HIS A 98 -46.81 15.94 -31.47
C HIS A 98 -46.51 17.40 -31.83
N ALA A 99 -46.93 18.36 -31.01
CA ALA A 99 -46.66 19.78 -31.20
C ALA A 99 -45.15 20.07 -31.26
N THR A 100 -44.35 19.47 -30.37
CA THR A 100 -42.88 19.64 -30.39
C THR A 100 -42.20 19.02 -31.59
N LYS A 101 -42.76 17.93 -32.14
CA LYS A 101 -42.15 17.18 -33.23
C LYS A 101 -42.55 17.66 -34.61
N THR A 102 -43.77 18.18 -34.76
CA THR A 102 -44.31 18.63 -36.06
C THR A 102 -44.69 20.09 -36.08
N GLU A 103 -44.43 20.84 -35.00
CA GLU A 103 -44.73 22.28 -34.85
C GLU A 103 -46.20 22.65 -35.10
N HIS A 104 -47.11 21.67 -34.99
CA HIS A 104 -48.54 21.92 -35.13
C HIS A 104 -49.12 22.36 -33.78
N THR A 105 -49.77 23.52 -33.75
CA THR A 105 -50.28 24.13 -32.51
C THR A 105 -51.80 24.18 -32.43
N ASP A 106 -52.50 23.94 -33.54
CA ASP A 106 -53.97 24.00 -33.58
C ASP A 106 -54.58 22.64 -33.26
N PHE A 107 -55.02 22.48 -32.00
CA PHE A 107 -55.73 21.31 -31.53
C PHE A 107 -57.21 21.61 -31.23
N SER A 108 -58.12 20.79 -31.74
CA SER A 108 -59.55 20.81 -31.40
C SER A 108 -59.90 19.64 -30.47
N GLU A 109 -60.71 19.91 -29.45
CA GLU A 109 -61.30 18.85 -28.62
C GLU A 109 -62.41 18.17 -29.42
N SER A 110 -62.18 16.93 -29.88
CA SER A 110 -63.22 16.15 -30.56
C SER A 110 -63.86 15.16 -29.60
N THR A 111 -65.18 15.08 -29.64
CA THR A 111 -66.03 14.13 -28.88
C THR A 111 -66.08 12.72 -29.49
N GLU A 112 -65.31 12.45 -30.54
CA GLU A 112 -65.28 11.13 -31.18
C GLU A 112 -64.21 10.25 -30.53
N GLU A 113 -64.70 9.30 -29.75
CA GLU A 113 -63.94 8.27 -29.04
C GLU A 113 -63.04 7.51 -30.00
N ILE A 114 -61.72 7.70 -29.90
CA ILE A 114 -60.77 6.70 -30.39
C ILE A 114 -61.08 5.45 -29.58
N ALA A 115 -61.55 4.39 -30.24
CA ALA A 115 -61.86 3.12 -29.62
C ALA A 115 -60.72 2.79 -28.63
N PRO A 116 -61.00 2.79 -27.32
CA PRO A 116 -59.97 2.47 -26.34
C PRO A 116 -59.40 1.11 -26.74
N LEU A 117 -58.09 0.93 -26.53
CA LEU A 117 -57.44 -0.39 -26.57
C LEU A 117 -58.47 -1.41 -26.06
N THR A 118 -58.76 -2.43 -26.86
CA THR A 118 -59.87 -3.35 -26.56
C THR A 118 -59.75 -3.81 -25.11
N GLU A 119 -60.87 -4.02 -24.41
CA GLU A 119 -60.82 -4.36 -22.98
C GLU A 119 -59.87 -5.52 -22.68
N ASP A 120 -59.69 -6.40 -23.66
CA ASP A 120 -58.76 -7.53 -23.63
C ASP A 120 -57.28 -7.11 -23.75
N GLU A 121 -56.94 -6.16 -24.62
CA GLU A 121 -55.56 -5.63 -24.72
C GLU A 121 -55.15 -4.81 -23.48
N LYS A 122 -56.09 -4.14 -22.81
CA LYS A 122 -55.82 -3.47 -21.53
C LYS A 122 -55.58 -4.48 -20.42
N LYS A 123 -56.39 -5.54 -20.33
CA LYS A 123 -56.20 -6.62 -19.35
C LYS A 123 -54.85 -7.30 -19.55
N VAL A 124 -54.48 -7.63 -20.79
CA VAL A 124 -53.17 -8.22 -21.10
C VAL A 124 -52.01 -7.31 -20.69
N LYS A 125 -52.09 -6.00 -20.94
CA LYS A 125 -51.04 -5.05 -20.51
C LYS A 125 -50.97 -4.88 -18.99
N LEU A 126 -52.11 -4.88 -18.30
CA LEU A 126 -52.15 -4.82 -16.84
C LEU A 126 -51.57 -6.10 -16.21
N GLU A 127 -51.91 -7.26 -16.76
CA GLU A 127 -51.32 -8.54 -16.34
C GLU A 127 -49.82 -8.56 -16.59
N GLN A 128 -49.35 -8.10 -17.75
CA GLN A 128 -47.92 -8.02 -18.07
C GLN A 128 -47.17 -7.06 -17.12
N LEU A 129 -47.76 -5.92 -16.75
CA LEU A 129 -47.17 -4.99 -15.79
C LEU A 129 -47.14 -5.57 -14.37
N ARG A 130 -48.22 -6.25 -13.95
CA ARG A 130 -48.28 -6.96 -12.65
C ARG A 130 -47.27 -8.10 -12.58
N GLU A 131 -47.12 -8.88 -13.64
CA GLU A 131 -46.11 -9.94 -13.74
C GLU A 131 -44.69 -9.36 -13.70
N ARG A 132 -44.44 -8.23 -14.37
CA ARG A 132 -43.14 -7.55 -14.33
C ARG A 132 -42.80 -7.03 -12.93
N LEU A 133 -43.76 -6.43 -12.22
CA LEU A 133 -43.58 -6.00 -10.83
C LEU A 133 -43.37 -7.17 -9.88
N ALA A 134 -44.16 -8.24 -10.02
CA ALA A 134 -43.99 -9.46 -9.24
C ALA A 134 -42.62 -10.10 -9.48
N ALA A 135 -42.13 -10.11 -10.72
CA ALA A 135 -40.79 -10.57 -11.06
C ALA A 135 -39.68 -9.69 -10.47
N LYS A 136 -39.82 -8.35 -10.52
CA LYS A 136 -38.87 -7.40 -9.89
C LYS A 136 -38.79 -7.63 -8.38
N ARG A 137 -39.94 -7.69 -7.70
CA ARG A 137 -40.02 -7.98 -6.25
C ARG A 137 -39.46 -9.35 -5.87
N ALA A 138 -39.71 -10.38 -6.68
CA ALA A 138 -39.14 -11.71 -6.46
C ALA A 138 -37.61 -11.71 -6.56
N LEU A 139 -37.05 -11.04 -7.58
CA LEU A 139 -35.60 -10.89 -7.75
C LEU A 139 -34.96 -10.09 -6.61
N GLN A 140 -35.59 -8.99 -6.19
CA GLN A 140 -35.09 -8.19 -5.06
C GLN A 140 -35.06 -9.03 -3.77
N SER A 141 -36.13 -9.78 -3.49
CA SER A 141 -36.17 -10.66 -2.31
C SER A 141 -35.10 -11.75 -2.30
N VAL A 142 -34.58 -12.16 -3.46
CA VAL A 142 -33.47 -13.12 -3.57
C VAL A 142 -32.14 -12.42 -3.32
N LYS A 143 -31.92 -11.24 -3.91
CA LYS A 143 -30.73 -10.42 -3.67
C LYS A 143 -30.60 -10.05 -2.19
N ASP A 144 -31.67 -9.57 -1.56
CA ASP A 144 -31.67 -9.18 -0.14
C ASP A 144 -31.29 -10.36 0.77
N LYS A 145 -31.76 -11.57 0.44
CA LYS A 145 -31.39 -12.79 1.17
C LYS A 145 -29.92 -13.16 0.99
N GLU A 146 -29.36 -12.95 -0.20
CA GLU A 146 -27.95 -13.19 -0.48
C GLU A 146 -27.06 -12.16 0.20
N ASP A 147 -27.43 -10.89 0.16
CA ASP A 147 -26.71 -9.79 0.80
C ASP A 147 -26.76 -9.91 2.32
N HIS A 148 -27.92 -10.27 2.89
CA HIS A 148 -28.01 -10.56 4.33
C HIS A 148 -27.10 -11.72 4.74
N LYS A 149 -27.04 -12.80 3.95
CA LYS A 149 -26.11 -13.92 4.21
C LYS A 149 -24.65 -13.47 4.09
N ARG A 150 -24.32 -12.65 3.10
CA ARG A 150 -22.96 -12.12 2.90
C ARG A 150 -22.55 -11.23 4.07
N ASN A 151 -23.42 -10.33 4.50
CA ASN A 151 -23.17 -9.43 5.64
C ASN A 151 -22.97 -10.21 6.94
N GLU A 152 -23.79 -11.24 7.20
CA GLU A 152 -23.61 -12.09 8.36
C GLU A 152 -22.29 -12.88 8.30
N GLN A 153 -21.89 -13.38 7.12
CA GLN A 153 -20.58 -14.01 6.95
C GLN A 153 -19.42 -13.04 7.19
N ILE A 154 -19.54 -11.77 6.75
CA ILE A 154 -18.52 -10.74 7.01
C ILE A 154 -18.41 -10.48 8.51
N ARG A 155 -19.53 -10.37 9.24
CA ARG A 155 -19.51 -10.20 10.70
C ARG A 155 -18.84 -11.37 11.42
N GLN A 156 -19.15 -12.60 11.01
CA GLN A 156 -18.54 -13.79 11.59
C GLN A 156 -17.04 -13.87 11.29
N LYS A 157 -16.63 -13.60 10.04
CA LYS A 157 -15.21 -13.56 9.65
C LYS A 157 -14.44 -12.48 10.39
N SER A 158 -14.96 -11.25 10.44
CA SER A 158 -14.34 -10.14 11.16
C SER A 158 -14.15 -10.45 12.66
N THR A 159 -15.15 -11.08 13.29
CA THR A 159 -15.05 -11.50 14.69
C THR A 159 -13.99 -12.58 14.88
N LYS A 160 -13.95 -13.56 13.98
CA LYS A 160 -12.95 -14.65 13.99
C LYS A 160 -11.54 -14.11 13.76
N GLU A 161 -11.32 -13.31 12.74
CA GLU A 161 -10.03 -12.67 12.43
C GLU A 161 -9.56 -11.78 13.59
N SER A 162 -10.47 -11.08 14.26
CA SER A 162 -10.14 -10.29 15.45
C SER A 162 -9.69 -11.15 16.64
N GLN A 163 -10.26 -12.35 16.80
CA GLN A 163 -9.84 -13.31 17.83
C GLN A 163 -8.50 -13.95 17.47
N GLU A 164 -8.34 -14.40 16.22
CA GLU A 164 -7.10 -14.99 15.72
C GLU A 164 -5.94 -13.99 15.79
N ALA A 165 -6.16 -12.72 15.43
CA ALA A 165 -5.15 -11.67 15.55
C ALA A 165 -4.71 -11.43 17.01
N LYS A 166 -5.64 -11.48 17.96
CA LYS A 166 -5.33 -11.37 19.40
C LYS A 166 -4.52 -12.57 19.88
N GLU A 167 -4.91 -13.79 19.49
CA GLU A 167 -4.19 -15.01 19.85
C GLU A 167 -2.78 -15.04 19.23
N GLU A 168 -2.64 -14.64 17.97
CA GLU A 168 -1.34 -14.56 17.29
C GLU A 168 -0.43 -13.52 17.95
N LEU A 169 -0.97 -12.35 18.31
CA LEU A 169 -0.21 -11.33 19.03
C LEU A 169 0.25 -11.83 20.40
N ALA A 170 -0.63 -12.49 21.16
CA ALA A 170 -0.28 -13.11 22.45
C ALA A 170 0.79 -14.19 22.27
N ARG A 171 0.68 -15.04 21.23
CA ARG A 171 1.68 -16.07 20.90
C ARG A 171 3.03 -15.45 20.54
N LYS A 172 3.05 -14.40 19.71
CA LYS A 172 4.28 -13.68 19.34
C LYS A 172 4.94 -13.05 20.57
N GLN A 173 4.15 -12.46 21.48
CA GLN A 173 4.67 -11.92 22.74
C GLN A 173 5.28 -13.00 23.63
N ALA A 174 4.58 -14.13 23.81
CA ALA A 174 5.10 -15.25 24.60
C ALA A 174 6.39 -15.84 24.02
N VAL A 175 6.48 -15.98 22.69
CA VAL A 175 7.70 -16.44 22.01
C VAL A 175 8.84 -15.43 22.21
N LYS A 176 8.56 -14.12 22.08
CA LYS A 176 9.56 -13.08 22.28
C LYS A 176 10.08 -13.05 23.72
N GLU A 177 9.20 -13.14 24.71
CA GLU A 177 9.59 -13.20 26.12
C GLU A 177 10.40 -14.47 26.42
N ALA A 178 10.00 -15.62 25.89
CA ALA A 178 10.74 -16.86 26.04
C ALA A 178 12.14 -16.80 25.37
N ALA A 179 12.25 -16.14 24.22
CA ALA A 179 13.52 -15.91 23.53
C ALA A 179 14.43 -14.96 24.31
N GLN A 180 13.90 -13.83 24.80
CA GLN A 180 14.64 -12.88 25.64
C GLN A 180 15.15 -13.55 26.91
N LYS A 181 14.31 -14.32 27.60
CA LYS A 181 14.72 -15.07 28.79
C LYS A 181 15.81 -16.12 28.50
N ARG A 182 15.84 -16.70 27.29
CA ARG A 182 16.93 -17.59 26.86
C ARG A 182 18.21 -16.81 26.58
N GLN A 183 18.11 -15.65 25.93
CA GLN A 183 19.24 -14.77 25.67
C GLN A 183 19.86 -14.25 26.96
N GLU A 184 19.06 -13.71 27.88
CA GLU A 184 19.52 -13.25 29.21
C GLU A 184 20.26 -14.36 29.98
N LYS A 185 19.72 -15.61 29.95
CA LYS A 185 20.39 -16.75 30.58
C LYS A 185 21.72 -17.11 29.92
N LEU A 186 21.87 -16.91 28.62
CA LEU A 186 23.12 -17.17 27.90
C LEU A 186 24.12 -16.04 28.17
N GLU A 187 23.69 -14.80 28.12
CA GLU A 187 24.50 -13.62 28.44
C GLU A 187 24.99 -13.64 29.89
N ASP A 188 24.16 -14.05 30.86
CA ASP A 188 24.56 -14.25 32.25
C ASP A 188 25.63 -15.34 32.38
N GLN A 189 25.50 -16.44 31.61
CA GLN A 189 26.50 -17.50 31.60
C GLN A 189 27.81 -17.03 30.98
N GLU A 190 27.75 -16.27 29.89
CA GLU A 190 28.91 -15.70 29.23
C GLU A 190 29.59 -14.62 30.08
N ALA A 191 28.83 -13.77 30.76
CA ALA A 191 29.33 -12.80 31.71
C ALA A 191 30.07 -13.50 32.87
N LYS A 192 29.49 -14.55 33.45
CA LYS A 192 30.14 -15.38 34.46
C LYS A 192 31.41 -16.04 33.93
N ARG A 193 31.39 -16.58 32.71
CA ARG A 193 32.59 -17.17 32.06
C ARG A 193 33.67 -16.12 31.84
N ARG A 194 33.31 -14.91 31.39
CA ARG A 194 34.24 -13.79 31.17
C ARG A 194 34.87 -13.30 32.47
N ILE A 195 34.08 -13.18 33.54
CA ILE A 195 34.60 -12.82 34.87
C ILE A 195 35.54 -13.92 35.38
N LYS A 196 35.14 -15.19 35.25
CA LYS A 196 35.99 -16.33 35.66
C LYS A 196 37.31 -16.35 34.88
N ALA A 197 37.28 -16.12 33.57
CA ALA A 197 38.47 -16.05 32.73
C ALA A 197 39.40 -14.89 33.13
N LYS A 198 38.85 -13.72 33.48
CA LYS A 198 39.65 -12.59 34.01
C LYS A 198 40.31 -12.92 35.34
N ILE A 199 39.60 -13.58 36.26
CA ILE A 199 40.17 -14.02 37.55
C ILE A 199 41.27 -15.06 37.34
N GLU A 200 41.07 -16.00 36.41
CA GLU A 200 42.07 -17.02 36.07
C GLU A 200 43.32 -16.40 35.43
N ALA A 201 43.15 -15.43 34.53
CA ALA A 201 44.25 -14.68 33.93
C ALA A 201 45.05 -13.88 34.98
N ASP A 202 44.39 -13.14 35.88
CA ASP A 202 45.06 -12.42 36.98
C ASP A 202 45.81 -13.37 37.92
N LYS A 203 45.20 -14.53 38.25
CA LYS A 203 45.83 -15.55 39.09
C LYS A 203 47.03 -16.20 38.41
N ALA A 204 46.94 -16.45 37.10
CA ALA A 204 48.02 -17.01 36.30
C ALA A 204 49.17 -15.99 36.17
N GLU A 205 48.87 -14.71 35.94
CA GLU A 205 49.88 -13.65 35.89
C GLU A 205 50.59 -13.47 37.23
N ARG A 206 49.83 -13.48 38.34
CA ARG A 206 50.41 -13.42 39.70
C ARG A 206 51.30 -14.62 39.98
N ARG A 207 50.88 -15.83 39.57
CA ARG A 207 51.69 -17.04 39.68
C ARG A 207 52.97 -16.91 38.85
N ARG A 208 52.86 -16.51 37.59
CA ARG A 208 54.02 -16.31 36.69
C ARG A 208 55.01 -15.32 37.28
N LYS A 209 54.54 -14.18 37.79
CA LYS A 209 55.38 -13.16 38.42
C LYS A 209 56.03 -13.66 39.72
N ALA A 210 55.32 -14.46 40.52
CA ALA A 210 55.88 -15.06 41.72
C ALA A 210 56.92 -16.14 41.40
N GLU A 211 56.71 -16.95 40.37
CA GLU A 211 57.66 -17.94 39.86
C GLU A 211 58.89 -17.27 39.26
N GLU A 212 58.73 -16.21 38.45
CA GLU A 212 59.81 -15.37 37.93
C GLU A 212 60.64 -14.75 39.07
N ALA A 213 59.98 -14.20 40.11
CA ALA A 213 60.67 -13.63 41.27
C ALA A 213 61.39 -14.68 42.12
N LYS A 214 60.80 -15.89 42.26
CA LYS A 214 61.43 -17.01 42.97
C LYS A 214 62.64 -17.55 42.19
N ALA A 215 62.51 -17.72 40.88
CA ALA A 215 63.61 -18.11 40.00
C ALA A 215 64.77 -17.10 40.03
N ALA A 216 64.45 -15.80 40.04
CA ALA A 216 65.45 -14.74 40.19
C ALA A 216 66.14 -14.77 41.57
N ARG A 217 65.44 -15.16 42.64
CA ARG A 217 65.98 -15.23 44.01
C ARG A 217 66.80 -16.49 44.28
N GLU A 218 66.45 -17.62 43.67
CA GLU A 218 67.20 -18.88 43.77
C GLU A 218 68.44 -18.92 42.86
N GLY A 219 68.79 -17.80 42.21
CA GLY A 219 69.98 -17.70 41.37
C GLY A 219 69.96 -18.63 40.15
N ARG A 220 68.80 -19.19 39.81
CA ARG A 220 68.61 -19.89 38.55
C ARG A 220 68.52 -18.82 37.47
N ALA A 221 69.68 -18.49 36.90
CA ALA A 221 69.81 -17.63 35.74
C ALA A 221 68.73 -18.00 34.72
N PRO A 222 68.08 -17.02 34.05
CA PRO A 222 67.28 -17.32 32.88
C PRO A 222 68.20 -18.09 31.94
N GLN A 223 67.84 -19.34 31.65
CA GLN A 223 68.44 -20.05 30.54
C GLN A 223 68.03 -19.26 29.31
N VAL A 224 68.92 -18.36 28.89
CA VAL A 224 69.09 -17.98 27.50
C VAL A 224 69.34 -19.29 26.76
N GLU A 225 68.28 -19.85 26.20
CA GLU A 225 68.43 -20.78 25.10
C GLU A 225 69.15 -20.02 23.99
N ALA A 226 70.34 -20.54 23.69
CA ALA A 226 71.25 -20.01 22.71
C ALA A 226 70.57 -19.91 21.34
N ALA A 227 70.50 -18.70 20.82
CA ALA A 227 70.52 -18.48 19.38
C ALA A 227 71.99 -18.42 18.93
N THR A 228 72.37 -19.25 17.97
CA THR A 228 73.32 -18.92 16.87
C THR A 228 73.11 -19.91 15.72
N PRO A 229 73.51 -19.60 14.46
CA PRO A 229 73.53 -18.29 13.81
C PRO A 229 72.89 -18.34 12.39
N GLY A 230 72.43 -17.20 11.88
CA GLY A 230 72.11 -17.07 10.46
C GLY A 230 71.36 -15.81 10.09
N GLY A 231 72.05 -14.86 9.45
CA GLY A 231 71.42 -13.90 8.53
C GLY A 231 71.32 -12.47 9.03
N ALA A 232 72.17 -11.64 8.42
CA ALA A 232 72.19 -10.19 8.35
C ALA A 232 70.86 -9.43 8.53
N ALA A 233 71.03 -8.21 9.07
CA ALA A 233 70.03 -7.15 9.18
C ALA A 233 69.13 -7.01 7.93
N ALA A 234 67.82 -7.03 8.17
CA ALA A 234 66.84 -6.40 7.31
C ALA A 234 65.73 -5.82 8.19
N VAL A 235 65.43 -4.56 7.91
CA VAL A 235 64.43 -3.69 8.51
C VAL A 235 63.12 -4.44 8.77
N ALA A 236 62.57 -4.29 9.98
CA ALA A 236 61.31 -4.87 10.40
C ALA A 236 60.16 -4.50 9.44
N ALA A 237 59.86 -5.40 8.50
CA ALA A 237 58.64 -5.36 7.72
C ALA A 237 57.50 -5.83 8.63
N ALA A 238 56.53 -4.94 8.86
CA ALA A 238 55.31 -5.22 9.58
C ALA A 238 54.66 -6.52 9.06
N SER A 239 54.42 -7.47 9.96
CA SER A 239 53.66 -8.69 9.69
C SER A 239 52.28 -8.31 9.15
N LYS A 240 51.98 -8.68 7.91
CA LYS A 240 50.66 -8.54 7.28
C LYS A 240 49.59 -9.14 8.21
N PRO A 241 48.57 -8.38 8.65
CA PRO A 241 47.44 -8.96 9.38
C PRO A 241 46.70 -9.93 8.46
N LYS A 242 46.31 -11.09 9.00
CA LYS A 242 45.38 -12.02 8.34
C LYS A 242 44.12 -11.26 7.93
N SER A 243 43.69 -11.40 6.69
CA SER A 243 42.52 -10.71 6.14
C SER A 243 41.24 -11.17 6.84
N ASN A 244 40.68 -10.33 7.69
CA ASN A 244 39.30 -10.47 8.12
C ASN A 244 38.41 -10.14 6.93
N HIS A 245 37.72 -11.12 6.37
CA HIS A 245 36.81 -10.94 5.24
C HIS A 245 35.39 -10.50 5.65
N ASN A 246 35.16 -10.27 6.95
CA ASN A 246 33.88 -9.82 7.50
C ASN A 246 33.82 -8.30 7.73
N GLU A 247 34.96 -7.61 7.71
CA GLU A 247 35.05 -6.16 7.92
C GLU A 247 35.87 -5.53 6.78
N ALA A 248 35.47 -4.34 6.35
CA ALA A 248 36.17 -3.55 5.34
C ALA A 248 36.73 -2.26 5.98
N ARG A 249 38.03 -2.04 5.83
CA ARG A 249 38.67 -0.78 6.19
C ARG A 249 38.75 0.13 4.97
N LEU A 250 37.93 1.17 4.94
CA LEU A 250 37.83 2.12 3.85
C LEU A 250 38.60 3.41 4.19
N ARG A 251 39.45 3.86 3.27
CA ARG A 251 40.01 5.22 3.28
C ARG A 251 39.28 6.06 2.23
N LEU A 252 38.49 7.01 2.70
CA LEU A 252 37.63 7.88 1.92
C LEU A 252 38.35 9.21 1.74
N GLN A 253 38.61 9.62 0.50
CA GLN A 253 39.19 10.91 0.17
C GLN A 253 38.05 11.85 -0.24
N THR A 254 37.69 12.76 0.65
CA THR A 254 36.68 13.81 0.44
C THR A 254 37.36 15.16 0.22
N ASP A 255 36.61 16.18 -0.18
CA ASP A 255 37.12 17.56 -0.34
C ASP A 255 37.64 18.15 1.00
N GLY A 256 37.12 17.65 2.12
CA GLY A 256 37.51 18.05 3.48
C GLY A 256 38.69 17.28 4.06
N GLY A 257 39.27 16.32 3.32
CA GLY A 257 40.41 15.51 3.75
C GLY A 257 40.17 14.01 3.68
N ASN A 258 40.98 13.24 4.41
CA ASN A 258 40.91 11.78 4.38
C ASN A 258 40.21 11.24 5.63
N ILE A 259 39.10 10.55 5.44
CA ILE A 259 38.35 9.87 6.50
C ILE A 259 38.62 8.37 6.42
N THR A 260 38.89 7.72 7.55
CA THR A 260 39.08 6.26 7.60
C THR A 260 37.95 5.64 8.41
N LYS A 261 37.21 4.70 7.80
CA LYS A 261 36.12 3.96 8.46
C LYS A 261 36.34 2.46 8.39
N THR A 262 35.90 1.76 9.43
CA THR A 262 35.87 0.29 9.45
C THR A 262 34.40 -0.11 9.56
N LEU A 263 33.89 -0.78 8.54
CA LEU A 263 32.48 -1.14 8.41
C LEU A 263 32.33 -2.64 8.14
N PRO A 264 31.22 -3.27 8.58
CA PRO A 264 30.91 -4.66 8.21
C PRO A 264 30.83 -4.87 6.70
N ALA A 265 31.17 -6.06 6.21
CA ALA A 265 31.16 -6.38 4.78
C ALA A 265 29.77 -6.28 4.11
N GLU A 266 28.70 -6.34 4.91
CA GLU A 266 27.30 -6.30 4.47
C GLU A 266 26.72 -4.88 4.35
N THR A 267 27.43 -3.85 4.84
CA THR A 267 26.93 -2.47 4.71
C THR A 267 26.85 -2.06 3.25
N THR A 268 25.82 -1.31 2.89
CA THR A 268 25.62 -0.83 1.52
C THR A 268 26.40 0.45 1.25
N LEU A 269 26.69 0.73 -0.03
CA LEU A 269 27.28 2.00 -0.44
C LEU A 269 26.37 3.20 -0.13
N PHE A 270 25.06 3.00 -0.09
CA PHE A 270 24.07 3.99 0.34
C PHE A 270 24.25 4.37 1.82
N GLU A 271 24.36 3.39 2.72
CA GLU A 271 24.60 3.64 4.14
C GLU A 271 25.92 4.37 4.38
N LEU A 272 26.96 4.00 3.61
CA LEU A 272 28.25 4.70 3.63
C LEU A 272 28.12 6.16 3.19
N ALA A 273 27.34 6.43 2.14
CA ALA A 273 27.07 7.78 1.66
C ALA A 273 26.34 8.63 2.71
N GLN A 274 25.33 8.07 3.37
CA GLN A 274 24.60 8.74 4.45
C GLN A 274 25.50 9.06 5.64
N GLN A 275 26.35 8.10 6.05
CA GLN A 275 27.31 8.30 7.13
C GLN A 275 28.39 9.34 6.81
N LEU A 276 28.76 9.47 5.53
CA LEU A 276 29.68 10.52 5.08
C LEU A 276 29.01 11.89 5.02
N GLN A 277 27.75 11.94 4.59
CA GLN A 277 26.95 13.16 4.56
C GLN A 277 26.73 13.71 5.98
N SER A 278 26.53 12.86 6.99
CA SER A 278 26.41 13.30 8.38
C SER A 278 27.71 13.86 8.97
N GLU A 279 28.88 13.40 8.51
CA GLU A 279 30.18 13.83 9.02
C GLU A 279 30.79 15.00 8.26
N THR A 280 30.59 15.04 6.93
CA THR A 280 31.21 16.02 6.03
C THR A 280 30.23 17.15 5.68
N GLY A 281 28.92 16.95 5.86
CA GLY A 281 27.87 17.92 5.51
C GLY A 281 27.58 18.02 4.00
N ASN A 282 28.36 17.33 3.16
CA ASN A 282 28.21 17.33 1.70
C ASN A 282 27.47 16.08 1.23
N ALA A 283 26.57 16.24 0.26
CA ALA A 283 25.93 15.11 -0.42
C ALA A 283 26.96 14.37 -1.28
N VAL A 284 27.07 13.05 -1.08
CA VAL A 284 27.96 12.19 -1.88
C VAL A 284 27.25 11.84 -3.17
N SER A 285 27.86 12.21 -4.31
CA SER A 285 27.37 11.93 -5.65
C SER A 285 27.97 10.66 -6.25
N SER A 286 29.26 10.37 -5.98
CA SER A 286 29.90 9.15 -6.49
C SER A 286 31.07 8.63 -5.67
N PHE A 287 31.30 7.32 -5.77
CA PHE A 287 32.50 6.66 -5.22
C PHE A 287 33.37 6.12 -6.34
N THR A 288 34.64 6.51 -6.39
CA THR A 288 35.60 6.01 -7.39
C THR A 288 36.78 5.30 -6.75
N THR A 289 37.08 4.07 -7.16
CA THR A 289 38.28 3.33 -6.75
C THR A 289 39.51 3.76 -7.54
N THR A 290 40.70 3.64 -6.96
CA THR A 290 41.96 4.02 -7.62
C THR A 290 42.50 2.94 -8.57
N PHE A 291 42.41 1.65 -8.19
CA PHE A 291 42.87 0.54 -9.03
C PHE A 291 42.21 -0.82 -8.66
N PRO A 292 41.59 -1.55 -9.60
CA PRO A 292 41.15 -1.08 -10.92
C PRO A 292 40.14 0.07 -10.77
N ARG A 293 40.22 1.08 -11.63
CA ARG A 293 39.30 2.23 -11.57
C ARG A 293 37.88 1.78 -11.88
N LYS A 294 36.98 1.92 -10.90
CA LYS A 294 35.55 1.70 -10.99
C LYS A 294 34.86 2.87 -10.32
N THR A 295 33.87 3.43 -10.99
CA THR A 295 33.04 4.51 -10.48
C THR A 295 31.66 3.94 -10.20
N PHE A 296 31.18 4.14 -8.98
CA PHE A 296 29.87 3.71 -8.51
C PHE A 296 28.97 4.94 -8.45
N GLU A 297 27.95 4.96 -9.31
CA GLU A 297 27.02 6.09 -9.51
C GLU A 297 25.58 5.60 -9.67
N GLY A 298 24.62 6.33 -9.09
CA GLY A 298 23.18 6.03 -9.19
C GLY A 298 22.69 4.89 -8.29
N ASP A 299 21.36 4.79 -8.16
CA ASP A 299 20.69 3.98 -7.13
C ASP A 299 21.07 2.49 -7.14
N ILE A 300 21.33 1.95 -8.34
CA ILE A 300 21.71 0.54 -8.52
C ILE A 300 23.09 0.26 -7.91
N ASP A 301 24.05 1.17 -8.08
CA ASP A 301 25.38 1.01 -7.52
C ASP A 301 25.39 1.29 -6.02
N PHE A 302 24.62 2.27 -5.53
CA PHE A 302 24.49 2.55 -4.09
C PHE A 302 23.81 1.40 -3.32
N SER A 303 23.02 0.56 -3.97
CA SER A 303 22.40 -0.63 -3.36
C SER A 303 23.37 -1.79 -3.10
N LYS A 304 24.56 -1.79 -3.74
CA LYS A 304 25.55 -2.86 -3.59
C LYS A 304 26.21 -2.83 -2.21
N THR A 305 26.46 -4.01 -1.66
CA THR A 305 27.22 -4.16 -0.41
C THR A 305 28.71 -3.95 -0.63
N LEU A 306 29.46 -3.60 0.43
CA LEU A 306 30.93 -3.47 0.35
C LEU A 306 31.62 -4.74 -0.15
N LYS A 307 31.03 -5.91 0.13
CA LYS A 307 31.49 -7.21 -0.37
C LYS A 307 31.28 -7.37 -1.88
N GLU A 308 30.09 -7.02 -2.38
CA GLU A 308 29.74 -7.09 -3.81
C GLU A 308 30.51 -6.07 -4.65
N ALA A 309 30.77 -4.89 -4.08
CA ALA A 309 31.60 -3.85 -4.69
C ALA A 309 33.10 -4.20 -4.69
N GLY A 310 33.52 -5.27 -4.01
CA GLY A 310 34.92 -5.71 -3.94
C GLY A 310 35.81 -4.81 -3.09
N LEU A 311 35.24 -4.18 -2.06
CA LEU A 311 35.92 -3.20 -1.19
C LEU A 311 36.49 -3.81 0.11
N VAL A 312 36.22 -5.10 0.34
CA VAL A 312 36.76 -5.92 1.44
C VAL A 312 38.10 -6.55 1.00
N PRO A 313 39.14 -6.61 1.84
CA PRO A 313 39.21 -6.21 3.26
C PRO A 313 39.65 -4.75 3.49
N SER A 314 40.21 -4.09 2.48
CA SER A 314 40.58 -2.69 2.56
C SER A 314 40.59 -2.04 1.18
N SER A 315 40.07 -0.81 1.08
CA SER A 315 40.06 -0.07 -0.18
C SER A 315 40.22 1.43 0.04
N VAL A 316 40.61 2.13 -1.03
CA VAL A 316 40.69 3.59 -1.07
C VAL A 316 39.66 4.07 -2.10
N LEU A 317 38.75 4.93 -1.64
CA LEU A 317 37.70 5.52 -2.47
C LEU A 317 37.87 7.03 -2.50
N ILE A 318 37.74 7.59 -3.69
CA ILE A 318 37.61 9.02 -3.93
C ILE A 318 36.11 9.31 -3.91
N VAL A 319 35.70 10.23 -3.04
CA VAL A 319 34.31 10.64 -2.85
C VAL A 319 34.13 11.96 -3.56
N LYS A 320 33.09 12.05 -4.40
CA LYS A 320 32.67 13.27 -5.08
C LYS A 320 31.21 13.55 -4.77
#